data_AF-A0A974KE80-F1
#
_entry.id   AF-A0A974KE80-F1
#
_cell.length_a   1.000
_cell.length_b   1.000
_cell.length_c   1.000
_cell.angle_alpha   90.00
_cell.angle_beta   90.00
_cell.angle_gamma   90.00
#
_symmetry.space_group_name_H-M   'P 1'
#
loop_
_entity.id
_entity.type
_entity.pdbx_description
1 polymer ?
#
loop_
_entity_poly.entity_id
_entity_poly.type
_entity_poly.pdbx_seq_one_letter_code
_entity_poly.pdbx_strand_id
1 'polypeptide(L)' 'MHKNQHLLTVGELLDQLKHYPRDTKLSFSGLDFYRLKWRGENLVQIEFNQLVYRNSEGLVVVENLDQPE' A
#
# COMPACT_ATOMS: atom_id res chain seq x y z
N MET A 1 -12.25 19.57 5.31
CA MET A 1 -11.67 18.26 5.69
C MET A 1 -10.57 17.94 4.69
N HIS A 2 -9.31 17.89 5.11
CA HIS A 2 -8.24 17.43 4.23
C HIS A 2 -8.42 15.93 4.03
N LYS A 3 -8.74 15.52 2.79
CA LYS A 3 -8.76 14.10 2.43
C LYS A 3 -7.34 13.59 2.68
N ASN A 4 -7.18 12.61 3.58
CA ASN A 4 -5.88 12.01 3.82
C ASN A 4 -5.53 11.26 2.53
N GLN A 5 -4.71 11.87 1.66
CA GLN A 5 -4.50 11.40 0.28
C GLN A 5 -3.92 9.98 0.20
N HIS A 6 -3.49 9.44 1.33
CA HIS A 6 -2.86 8.13 1.45
C HIS A 6 -3.78 7.04 2.04
N LEU A 7 -5.05 7.35 2.37
CA LEU A 7 -5.98 6.38 2.95
C LEU A 7 -7.26 6.24 2.12
N LEU A 8 -7.75 5.02 2.04
CA LEU A 8 -9.09 4.65 1.60
C LEU A 8 -9.66 3.59 2.55
N THR A 9 -10.98 3.54 2.65
CA THR A 9 -11.67 2.46 3.34
C THR A 9 -11.62 1.17 2.52
N VAL A 10 -11.82 0.03 3.19
CA VAL A 10 -11.96 -1.27 2.51
C VAL A 10 -13.16 -1.24 1.55
N GLY A 11 -14.26 -0.57 1.91
CA GLY A 11 -15.43 -0.42 1.05
C GLY A 11 -15.12 0.32 -0.26
N GLU A 12 -14.40 1.44 -0.19
CA GLU A 12 -13.98 2.21 -1.38
C GLU A 12 -13.05 1.40 -2.29
N LEU A 13 -12.22 0.51 -1.74
CA LEU A 13 -11.39 -0.39 -2.55
C LEU A 13 -12.27 -1.43 -3.26
N LEU A 14 -13.19 -2.07 -2.52
CA LEU A 14 -14.10 -3.06 -3.09
C LEU A 14 -14.98 -2.47 -4.20
N ASP A 15 -15.46 -1.24 -4.03
CA ASP A 15 -16.26 -0.54 -5.04
C ASP A 15 -15.49 -0.28 -6.34
N GLN A 16 -14.18 -0.06 -6.26
CA GLN A 16 -13.32 0.06 -7.45
C GLN A 16 -13.06 -1.32 -8.08
N LEU A 17 -12.83 -2.34 -7.25
CA LEU A 17 -12.47 -3.69 -7.71
C LEU A 17 -13.64 -4.51 -8.24
N LYS A 18 -14.89 -4.17 -7.89
CA LYS A 18 -16.09 -4.98 -8.23
C LYS A 18 -16.32 -5.21 -9.73
N HIS A 19 -15.71 -4.40 -10.60
CA HIS A 19 -15.87 -4.50 -12.05
C HIS A 19 -14.85 -5.45 -12.71
N TYR A 20 -13.85 -5.95 -11.96
CA TYR A 20 -12.83 -6.86 -12.47
C TYR A 20 -13.14 -8.31 -12.07
N PRO A 21 -12.78 -9.31 -12.91
CA PRO A 21 -12.86 -10.72 -12.53
C PRO A 21 -12.10 -11.02 -11.23
N ARG A 22 -12.62 -11.94 -10.41
CA ARG A 22 -12.06 -12.26 -9.07
C ARG A 22 -10.63 -12.82 -9.11
N ASP A 23 -10.23 -13.40 -10.23
CA ASP A 23 -8.92 -13.98 -10.49
C ASP A 23 -7.94 -12.99 -11.15
N THR A 24 -8.36 -11.74 -11.36
CA THR A 24 -7.50 -10.67 -11.86
C THR A 24 -6.38 -10.40 -10.86
N LYS A 25 -5.12 -10.47 -11.32
CA LYS A 25 -3.97 -10.09 -10.51
C LYS A 25 -3.95 -8.59 -10.26
N LEU A 26 -3.69 -8.18 -9.02
CA LEU A 26 -3.41 -6.79 -8.67
C LEU A 26 -1.90 -6.54 -8.75
N SER A 27 -1.52 -5.48 -9.46
CA SER A 27 -0.13 -5.00 -9.49
C SER A 27 0.02 -3.84 -8.51
N PHE A 28 1.08 -3.87 -7.71
CA PHE A 28 1.44 -2.79 -6.78
C PHE A 28 2.58 -1.91 -7.32
N SER A 29 2.65 -1.76 -8.65
CA SER A 29 3.58 -0.83 -9.33
C SER A 29 5.05 -1.01 -8.94
N GLY A 30 5.48 -2.26 -8.72
CA GLY A 30 6.86 -2.62 -8.37
C GLY A 30 7.12 -2.83 -6.87
N LEU A 31 6.10 -2.68 -6.01
CA LEU A 31 6.19 -3.08 -4.61
C LEU A 31 5.77 -4.54 -4.43
N ASP A 32 6.52 -5.28 -3.62
CA ASP A 32 6.22 -6.67 -3.31
C ASP A 32 5.28 -6.74 -2.12
N PHE A 33 4.06 -7.22 -2.36
CA PHE A 33 3.08 -7.41 -1.30
C PHE A 33 3.62 -8.37 -0.24
N TYR A 34 3.59 -7.94 1.02
CA TYR A 34 3.94 -8.77 2.16
C TYR A 34 2.69 -9.29 2.85
N ARG A 35 1.87 -8.38 3.41
CA ARG A 35 0.65 -8.75 4.15
C ARG A 35 -0.31 -7.58 4.33
N LEU A 36 -1.53 -7.92 4.75
CA LEU A 36 -2.44 -6.98 5.41
C LEU A 36 -2.26 -7.06 6.93
N LYS A 37 -2.25 -5.92 7.62
CA LYS A 37 -2.15 -5.88 9.08
C LYS A 37 -2.99 -4.77 9.71
N TRP A 38 -3.73 -5.11 10.76
CA TRP A 38 -4.45 -4.15 11.59
C TRP A 38 -3.47 -3.23 12.34
N ARG A 39 -3.76 -1.93 12.32
CA ARG A 39 -2.93 -0.85 12.86
C ARG A 39 -3.81 0.16 13.62
N GLY A 40 -4.47 -0.32 14.66
CA GLY A 40 -5.46 0.46 15.43
C GLY A 40 -6.88 0.03 15.11
N GLU A 41 -7.85 0.75 15.67
CA GLU A 41 -9.26 0.34 15.69
C GLU A 41 -9.89 0.26 14.30
N ASN A 42 -9.57 1.21 13.41
CA ASN A 42 -10.20 1.35 12.08
C ASN A 42 -9.18 1.55 10.95
N LEU A 43 -8.00 0.94 11.08
CA LEU A 43 -6.93 1.06 10.09
C LEU A 43 -6.35 -0.32 9.78
N VAL A 44 -6.43 -0.72 8.51
CA VAL A 44 -5.67 -1.82 7.95
C VAL A 44 -4.59 -1.25 7.04
N GLN A 45 -3.38 -1.77 7.15
CA GLN A 45 -2.25 -1.38 6.31
C GLN A 45 -1.91 -2.52 5.36
N ILE A 46 -1.73 -2.19 4.08
CA ILE A 46 -1.02 -3.04 3.12
C ILE A 46 0.46 -2.81 3.36
N GLU A 47 1.15 -3.82 3.88
CA GLU A 47 2.60 -3.81 4.08
C GLU A 47 3.28 -4.43 2.85
N PHE A 48 4.38 -3.81 2.44
CA PHE A 48 5.25 -4.26 1.35
C PHE A 48 6.60 -4.69 1.93
N ASN A 49 7.37 -5.49 1.18
CA ASN A 49 8.74 -5.84 1.56
C ASN A 49 9.68 -4.62 1.48
N GLN A 50 9.38 -3.67 0.60
CA GLN A 50 10.10 -2.40 0.50
C GLN A 50 9.67 -1.40 1.57
N LEU A 51 10.63 -0.62 2.07
CA LEU A 51 10.40 0.56 2.87
C LEU A 51 10.06 1.74 1.95
N VAL A 52 8.95 2.43 2.21
CA VAL A 52 8.53 3.63 1.48
C VAL A 52 8.44 4.81 2.44
N TYR A 53 9.17 5.89 2.16
CA TYR A 53 9.20 7.07 3.02
C TYR A 53 9.49 8.34 2.22
N ARG A 54 9.30 9.51 2.84
CA ARG A 54 9.76 10.78 2.28
C ARG A 54 11.10 11.15 2.90
N ASN A 55 12.10 11.44 2.09
CA ASN A 55 13.40 11.89 2.57
C ASN A 55 13.37 13.37 2.98
N SER A 56 14.52 13.90 3.43
CA SER A 56 14.67 15.31 3.85
C SER A 56 14.44 16.32 2.73
N GLU A 57 14.52 15.91 1.46
CA GLU A 57 14.25 16.74 0.28
C GLU A 57 12.77 16.69 -0.13
N GLY A 58 11.94 15.93 0.58
CA GLY A 58 10.51 15.75 0.30
C GLY A 58 10.20 14.72 -0.80
N LEU A 59 11.22 14.08 -1.36
CA LEU A 59 11.09 13.04 -2.38
C LEU A 59 10.63 11.73 -1.77
N VAL A 60 9.79 10.98 -2.50
CA VAL A 60 9.40 9.61 -2.12
C VAL A 60 10.53 8.67 -2.50
N VAL A 61 11.03 7.94 -1.51
CA VAL A 61 12.10 6.94 -1.65
C VAL A 61 11.52 5.56 -1.37
N VAL A 62 11.98 4.57 -2.15
CA VAL A 62 11.64 3.16 -1.99
C VAL A 62 12.94 2.38 -1.83
N GLU A 63 13.09 1.65 -0.73
CA GLU A 63 14.29 0.85 -0.42
C GLU A 63 13.94 -0.61 -0.22
N ASN A 64 14.72 -1.51 -0.82
CA ASN A 64 14.68 -2.94 -0.49
C ASN A 64 15.43 -3.14 0.83
N LEU A 65 14.75 -3.68 1.85
CA LEU A 65 15.36 -3.92 3.18
C LEU A 65 16.33 -5.11 3.18
N ASP A 66 16.19 -6.01 2.22
CA ASP A 66 17.09 -7.13 2.01
C ASP A 66 18.09 -6.78 0.88
N GLN A 67 19.29 -6.32 1.25
CA GLN A 67 20.47 -6.49 0.40
C GLN A 67 21.35 -7.56 1.01
N PRO A 68 21.27 -8.84 0.57
CA PRO A 68 22.43 -9.71 0.71
C PRO A 68 23.56 -9.18 -0.19
N GLU A 69 24.79 -9.21 0.32
CA GLU A 69 26.03 -8.89 -0.40
C GLU A 69 26.13 -9.55 -1.78
#